data_AF-A0A8J7JC06-F1
#
_entry.id   AF-A0A8J7JC06-F1
#
_cell.length_a   1.000
_cell.length_b   1.000
_cell.length_c   1.000
_cell.angle_alpha   90.00
_cell.angle_beta   90.00
_cell.angle_gamma   90.00
#
_symmetry.space_group_name_H-M   'P 1'
#
loop_
_entity.id
_entity.type
_entity.pdbx_description
1 polymer ?
#
loop_
_entity_poly.entity_id
_entity_poly.type
_entity_poly.pdbx_seq_one_letter_code
_entity_poly.pdbx_strand_id
1 'polypeptide(L)'
;MWKTFYIKPNEIGILYHRSDFKKILQPGIHNYLGWHWQVKVYDLNQPEARIENLELLLRNHWVEFQDYLLVVRTEFNQAALVRMGQNWVSIAPNQLVAFWRGFIEVESHLFDLDDSLELPAPFLQQVRRVALNGLKKFQIAEQEIGLLFVQNDFVRPLEPGEYGFWSFDKTVAVQTMSRLVPNPTFPLEELLIEKHPDFVATYCTTVQLSRNFVAIVRDRGKVISILPPCSQKLFWQGVEVEEIDISGNAKLPSHLVAELVSGLPETVELSYRSLHICEILPQHIGLLYINREFCDTLQPGIHAWWIFGRSWQTEIFDLRQQTLEVSGQDILSKDKVPLRLNLTAGFRIVNPLEAQNRLSDIKGYLYKELQFALRSAVGEKTLDSLLEDKGEIDRAISDYIHQKTAEHGIEVDSVGVKDIILPGDIKTILSQVVEAEKSAQANVIRRREETAATRSMLNTAKVMENNPVALRLKELEVLERVAEKIDKIQVNGSLDSILTDLIRIDRE
;
A
#
# COMPACT_ATOMS: atom_id res chain seq x y z
N MET A 1 -54.05 -75.49 31.08
CA MET A 1 -54.41 -74.31 30.28
C MET A 1 -53.42 -74.22 29.13
N TRP A 2 -53.90 -74.34 27.90
CA TRP A 2 -53.09 -74.23 26.69
C TRP A 2 -52.84 -72.75 26.38
N LYS A 3 -51.59 -72.38 26.11
CA LYS A 3 -51.22 -71.07 25.55
C LYS A 3 -50.91 -71.25 24.07
N THR A 4 -51.61 -70.50 23.23
CA THR A 4 -51.40 -70.47 21.79
C THR A 4 -50.60 -69.21 21.45
N PHE A 5 -49.49 -69.38 20.72
CA PHE A 5 -48.69 -68.29 20.19
C PHE A 5 -48.75 -68.33 18.67
N TYR A 6 -49.08 -67.20 18.05
CA TYR A 6 -49.09 -67.04 16.61
C TYR A 6 -47.91 -66.19 16.17
N ILE A 7 -47.10 -66.70 15.25
CA ILE A 7 -45.94 -66.02 14.68
C ILE A 7 -46.22 -65.80 13.20
N LYS A 8 -46.12 -64.54 12.76
CA LYS A 8 -46.40 -64.19 11.36
C LYS A 8 -45.32 -64.73 10.41
N PRO A 9 -45.61 -64.85 9.10
CA PRO A 9 -44.64 -65.30 8.10
C PRO A 9 -43.31 -64.53 8.05
N ASN A 10 -43.32 -63.25 8.42
CA ASN A 10 -42.15 -62.38 8.46
C ASN A 10 -41.51 -62.26 9.86
N GLU A 11 -41.90 -63.09 10.82
CA GLU A 11 -41.47 -62.99 12.20
C GLU A 11 -40.81 -64.29 12.66
N ILE A 12 -39.93 -64.19 13.65
CA ILE A 12 -39.34 -65.33 14.35
C ILE A 12 -39.59 -65.19 15.85
N GLY A 13 -40.04 -66.28 16.50
CA GLY A 13 -40.32 -66.29 17.92
C GLY A 13 -39.22 -66.96 18.72
N ILE A 14 -38.73 -66.34 19.79
CA ILE A 14 -37.89 -67.00 20.78
C ILE A 14 -38.78 -67.41 21.96
N LEU A 15 -38.91 -68.72 22.20
CA LEU A 15 -39.71 -69.27 23.29
C LEU A 15 -38.88 -69.41 24.57
N TYR A 16 -39.39 -68.81 25.64
CA TYR A 16 -38.88 -68.89 27.00
C TYR A 16 -39.85 -69.63 27.92
N HIS A 17 -39.31 -70.40 28.85
CA HIS A 17 -40.06 -71.00 29.95
C HIS A 17 -39.40 -70.62 31.27
N ARG A 18 -40.10 -69.87 32.13
CA ARG A 18 -39.52 -69.31 33.37
C ARG A 18 -38.22 -68.54 33.11
N SER A 19 -38.21 -67.71 32.05
CA SER A 19 -37.06 -66.90 31.60
C SER A 19 -35.86 -67.67 31.05
N ASP A 20 -35.95 -69.00 30.95
CA ASP A 20 -34.92 -69.84 30.33
C ASP A 20 -35.28 -70.14 28.87
N PHE A 21 -34.30 -70.11 27.97
CA PHE A 21 -34.52 -70.38 26.56
C PHE A 21 -34.94 -71.84 26.35
N LYS A 22 -35.87 -72.07 25.42
CA LYS A 22 -36.34 -73.42 25.09
C LYS A 22 -36.28 -73.73 23.60
N LYS A 23 -36.76 -72.84 22.74
CA LYS A 23 -36.80 -73.12 21.30
C LYS A 23 -36.98 -71.85 20.47
N ILE A 24 -36.43 -71.86 19.26
CA ILE A 24 -36.78 -70.91 18.21
C ILE A 24 -38.02 -71.44 17.46
N LEU A 25 -39.03 -70.60 17.36
CA LEU A 25 -40.30 -70.89 16.72
C LEU A 25 -40.35 -70.24 15.34
N GLN A 26 -40.51 -71.08 14.32
CA GLN A 26 -40.75 -70.66 12.94
C GLN A 26 -42.20 -70.15 12.77
N PRO A 27 -42.52 -69.44 11.67
CA PRO A 27 -43.88 -68.97 11.41
C PRO A 27 -44.94 -70.06 11.52
N GLY A 28 -46.06 -69.76 12.17
CA GLY A 28 -47.14 -70.71 12.42
C GLY A 28 -47.82 -70.57 13.77
N ILE A 29 -48.77 -71.47 14.03
CA ILE A 29 -49.50 -71.55 15.30
C ILE A 29 -48.82 -72.59 16.19
N HIS A 30 -48.30 -72.17 17.34
CA HIS A 30 -47.64 -73.04 18.31
C HIS A 30 -48.44 -73.12 19.61
N ASN A 31 -48.69 -74.33 20.09
CA ASN A 31 -49.51 -74.58 21.28
C ASN A 31 -48.65 -75.22 22.38
N TYR A 32 -48.54 -74.54 23.53
CA TYR A 32 -47.78 -75.01 24.68
C TYR A 32 -48.64 -75.14 25.93
N LEU A 33 -48.43 -76.21 26.69
CA LEU A 33 -49.15 -76.49 27.93
C LEU A 33 -48.38 -75.91 29.13
N GLY A 34 -48.99 -74.97 29.86
CA GLY A 34 -48.42 -74.42 31.10
C GLY A 34 -48.52 -72.89 31.22
N TRP A 35 -48.35 -72.36 32.44
CA TRP A 35 -48.58 -70.94 32.74
C TRP A 35 -47.36 -70.04 32.49
N HIS A 36 -46.14 -70.62 32.51
CA HIS A 36 -44.87 -69.89 32.51
C HIS A 36 -44.18 -69.79 31.14
N TRP A 37 -44.91 -70.06 30.06
CA TRP A 37 -44.42 -69.87 28.68
C TRP A 37 -44.58 -68.41 28.25
N GLN A 38 -43.52 -67.87 27.64
CA GLN A 38 -43.45 -66.53 27.05
C GLN A 38 -42.75 -66.61 25.69
N VAL A 39 -43.23 -65.90 24.69
CA VAL A 39 -42.58 -65.80 23.37
C VAL A 39 -42.23 -64.34 23.11
N LYS A 40 -40.97 -64.06 22.79
CA LYS A 40 -40.54 -62.77 22.24
C LYS A 40 -40.49 -62.90 20.73
N VAL A 41 -41.23 -62.06 20.03
CA VAL A 41 -41.35 -62.10 18.57
C VAL A 41 -40.48 -61.00 17.98
N TYR A 42 -39.71 -61.34 16.95
CA TYR A 42 -38.80 -60.44 16.24
C TYR A 42 -39.20 -60.39 14.76
N ASP A 43 -39.24 -59.19 14.19
CA ASP A 43 -39.54 -58.98 12.77
C ASP A 43 -38.28 -59.20 11.93
N LEU A 44 -38.32 -60.14 10.99
CA LEU A 44 -37.21 -60.46 10.09
C LEU A 44 -36.98 -59.38 9.03
N ASN A 45 -37.90 -58.42 8.88
CA ASN A 45 -37.68 -57.22 8.08
C ASN A 45 -36.69 -56.24 8.75
N GLN A 46 -36.43 -56.42 10.05
CA GLN A 46 -35.38 -55.71 10.78
C GLN A 46 -34.18 -56.64 10.94
N PRO A 47 -33.11 -56.45 10.15
CA PRO A 47 -32.00 -57.40 10.10
C PRO A 47 -31.19 -57.45 11.42
N GLU A 48 -31.19 -56.39 12.22
CA GLU A 48 -30.51 -56.33 13.52
C GLU A 48 -31.31 -57.07 14.61
N ALA A 49 -30.75 -58.14 15.17
CA ALA A 49 -31.37 -58.94 16.21
C ALA A 49 -31.12 -58.34 17.61
N ARG A 50 -31.98 -57.41 18.02
CA ARG A 50 -31.93 -56.78 19.36
C ARG A 50 -32.46 -57.71 20.46
N ILE A 51 -31.71 -58.75 20.76
CA ILE A 51 -32.06 -59.74 21.78
C ILE A 51 -31.48 -59.32 23.14
N GLU A 52 -32.32 -59.27 24.17
CA GLU A 52 -31.87 -59.04 25.55
C GLU A 52 -30.97 -60.18 26.03
N ASN A 53 -29.86 -59.86 26.68
CA ASN A 53 -28.89 -60.84 27.21
C ASN A 53 -28.33 -61.81 26.15
N LEU A 54 -28.13 -61.32 24.92
CA LEU A 54 -27.59 -62.08 23.79
C LEU A 54 -26.33 -62.89 24.17
N GLU A 55 -25.40 -62.33 24.95
CA GLU A 55 -24.19 -63.01 25.41
C GLU A 55 -24.46 -64.30 26.20
N LEU A 56 -25.36 -64.24 27.19
CA LEU A 56 -25.74 -65.38 28.02
C LEU A 56 -26.46 -66.45 27.19
N LEU A 57 -27.27 -65.99 26.23
CA LEU A 57 -28.07 -66.85 25.38
C LEU A 57 -27.19 -67.64 24.41
N LEU A 58 -26.25 -66.97 23.73
CA LEU A 58 -25.29 -67.60 22.83
C LEU A 58 -24.32 -68.52 23.58
N ARG A 59 -23.92 -68.19 24.81
CA ARG A 59 -23.03 -69.04 25.61
C ARG A 59 -23.64 -70.42 25.90
N ASN A 60 -24.94 -70.46 26.19
CA ASN A 60 -25.61 -71.69 26.60
C ASN A 60 -26.26 -72.44 25.43
N HIS A 61 -26.62 -71.74 24.35
CA HIS A 61 -27.42 -72.27 23.24
C HIS A 61 -26.90 -71.85 21.85
N TRP A 62 -25.58 -71.80 21.65
CA TRP A 62 -24.99 -71.41 20.36
C TRP A 62 -25.51 -72.25 19.18
N VAL A 63 -25.59 -73.57 19.38
CA VAL A 63 -25.90 -74.55 18.32
C VAL A 63 -27.31 -74.33 17.76
N GLU A 64 -28.26 -73.93 18.60
CA GLU A 64 -29.64 -73.67 18.22
C GLU A 64 -29.82 -72.36 17.45
N PHE A 65 -28.86 -71.43 17.56
CA PHE A 65 -28.93 -70.09 16.94
C PHE A 65 -28.04 -69.92 15.72
N GLN A 66 -27.00 -70.73 15.54
CA GLN A 66 -26.03 -70.59 14.44
C GLN A 66 -26.68 -70.60 13.04
N ASP A 67 -27.79 -71.34 12.88
CA ASP A 67 -28.51 -71.45 11.61
C ASP A 67 -29.40 -70.22 11.32
N TYR A 68 -29.75 -69.45 12.36
CA TYR A 68 -30.70 -68.34 12.31
C TYR A 68 -30.04 -66.97 12.53
N LEU A 69 -28.86 -66.92 13.15
CA LEU A 69 -28.15 -65.68 13.47
C LEU A 69 -26.76 -65.64 12.83
N LEU A 70 -26.42 -64.51 12.22
CA LEU A 70 -25.04 -64.10 12.01
C LEU A 70 -24.60 -63.30 13.24
N VAL A 71 -23.75 -63.88 14.07
CA VAL A 71 -23.19 -63.20 15.23
C VAL A 71 -21.85 -62.61 14.86
N VAL A 72 -21.72 -61.29 15.01
CA VAL A 72 -20.49 -60.55 14.81
C VAL A 72 -19.97 -60.13 16.18
N ARG A 73 -18.82 -60.69 16.54
CA ARG A 73 -18.10 -60.36 17.77
C ARG A 73 -16.83 -59.64 17.38
N THR A 74 -16.73 -58.36 17.73
CA THR A 74 -15.51 -57.57 17.56
C THR A 74 -14.67 -57.62 18.83
N GLU A 75 -13.36 -57.81 18.68
CA GLU A 75 -12.40 -57.65 19.77
C GLU A 75 -12.08 -56.17 20.03
N PHE A 76 -11.20 -55.88 21.00
CA PHE A 76 -10.83 -54.50 21.38
C PHE A 76 -10.19 -53.70 20.25
N ASN A 77 -9.51 -54.37 19.31
CA ASN A 77 -8.81 -53.72 18.19
C ASN A 77 -9.43 -54.09 16.84
N GLN A 78 -10.68 -54.57 16.82
CA GLN A 78 -11.35 -54.96 15.58
C GLN A 78 -12.61 -54.12 15.35
N ALA A 79 -12.79 -53.67 14.12
CA ALA A 79 -14.07 -53.12 13.67
C ALA A 79 -14.71 -54.11 12.69
N ALA A 80 -16.04 -54.09 12.59
CA ALA A 80 -16.73 -54.88 11.58
C ALA A 80 -17.58 -54.01 10.66
N LEU A 81 -17.63 -54.40 9.39
CA LEU A 81 -18.54 -53.85 8.40
C LEU A 81 -19.54 -54.95 8.06
N VAL A 82 -20.82 -54.68 8.33
CA VAL A 82 -21.91 -55.63 8.06
C VAL A 82 -22.77 -55.10 6.93
N ARG A 83 -22.87 -55.90 5.87
CA ARG A 83 -23.78 -55.66 4.75
C ARG A 83 -25.12 -56.29 5.09
N MET A 84 -26.21 -55.53 4.96
CA MET A 84 -27.58 -56.03 5.10
C MET A 84 -28.35 -55.64 3.85
N GLY A 85 -28.35 -56.53 2.85
CA GLY A 85 -28.91 -56.26 1.52
C GLY A 85 -28.21 -55.09 0.82
N GLN A 86 -28.88 -53.93 0.76
CA GLN A 86 -28.36 -52.69 0.16
C GLN A 86 -27.76 -51.71 1.20
N ASN A 87 -27.96 -51.97 2.50
CA ASN A 87 -27.50 -51.10 3.57
C ASN A 87 -26.20 -51.62 4.20
N TRP A 88 -25.43 -50.71 4.78
CA TRP A 88 -24.20 -51.01 5.50
C TRP A 88 -24.27 -50.46 6.91
N VAL A 89 -23.72 -51.22 7.86
CA VAL A 89 -23.54 -50.78 9.25
C VAL A 89 -22.13 -51.11 9.70
N SER A 90 -21.51 -50.16 10.40
CA SER A 90 -20.24 -50.31 11.09
C SER A 90 -20.47 -50.71 12.54
N ILE A 91 -19.77 -51.73 13.01
CA ILE A 91 -19.75 -52.17 14.40
C ILE A 91 -18.45 -51.71 15.03
N ALA A 92 -18.55 -51.06 16.19
CA ALA A 92 -17.40 -50.54 16.92
C ALA A 92 -16.61 -51.69 17.60
N PRO A 93 -15.38 -51.44 18.06
CA PRO A 93 -14.63 -52.43 18.81
C PRO A 93 -15.31 -52.83 20.12
N ASN A 94 -15.04 -54.05 20.57
CA ASN A 94 -15.60 -54.65 21.78
C ASN A 94 -17.14 -54.65 21.82
N GLN A 95 -17.77 -55.05 20.71
CA GLN A 95 -19.22 -55.19 20.61
C GLN A 95 -19.61 -56.61 20.19
N LEU A 96 -20.75 -57.05 20.70
CA LEU A 96 -21.41 -58.27 20.26
C LEU A 96 -22.77 -57.90 19.67
N VAL A 97 -22.90 -58.06 18.36
CA VAL A 97 -24.14 -57.78 17.64
C VAL A 97 -24.54 -59.03 16.86
N ALA A 98 -25.83 -59.35 16.87
CA ALA A 98 -26.39 -60.44 16.08
C ALA A 98 -27.33 -59.90 15.00
N PHE A 99 -27.36 -60.58 13.86
CA PHE A 99 -28.24 -60.28 12.75
C PHE A 99 -29.01 -61.52 12.33
N TRP A 100 -30.28 -61.36 11.95
CA TRP A 100 -31.10 -62.49 11.50
C TRP A 100 -30.69 -62.95 10.09
N ARG A 101 -30.44 -64.25 9.94
CA ARG A 101 -30.28 -64.92 8.64
C ARG A 101 -31.68 -65.25 8.13
N GLY A 102 -32.16 -64.52 7.12
CA GLY A 102 -33.53 -64.64 6.65
C GLY A 102 -33.73 -64.05 5.26
N PHE A 103 -34.71 -63.15 5.11
CA PHE A 103 -35.07 -62.54 3.82
C PHE A 103 -34.03 -61.55 3.29
N ILE A 104 -33.23 -60.96 4.17
CA ILE A 104 -32.17 -60.01 3.84
C ILE A 104 -30.84 -60.75 3.98
N GLU A 105 -30.04 -60.77 2.92
CA GLU A 105 -28.68 -61.31 2.98
C GLU A 105 -27.82 -60.45 3.89
N VAL A 106 -27.19 -61.09 4.88
CA VAL A 106 -26.29 -60.45 5.83
C VAL A 106 -24.90 -61.05 5.74
N GLU A 107 -23.91 -60.21 5.48
CA GLU A 107 -22.50 -60.57 5.40
C GLU A 107 -21.70 -59.69 6.35
N SER A 108 -20.70 -60.26 7.05
CA SER A 108 -19.84 -59.50 7.96
C SER A 108 -18.37 -59.61 7.57
N HIS A 109 -17.68 -58.48 7.56
CA HIS A 109 -16.25 -58.38 7.32
C HIS A 109 -15.58 -57.76 8.54
N LEU A 110 -14.56 -58.43 9.09
CA LEU A 110 -13.78 -57.97 10.22
C LEU A 110 -12.51 -57.28 9.73
N PHE A 111 -12.14 -56.18 10.38
CA PHE A 111 -10.95 -55.38 10.10
C PHE A 111 -10.16 -55.19 11.40
N ASP A 112 -8.87 -55.51 11.35
CA ASP A 112 -7.95 -55.27 12.45
C ASP A 112 -7.40 -53.84 12.38
N LEU A 113 -7.63 -53.07 13.45
CA LEU A 113 -7.29 -51.66 13.57
C LEU A 113 -5.83 -51.41 14.01
N ASP A 114 -5.12 -52.46 14.44
CA ASP A 114 -3.69 -52.37 14.72
C ASP A 114 -2.85 -52.51 13.44
N ASP A 115 -3.27 -53.40 12.54
CA ASP A 115 -2.61 -53.62 11.26
C ASP A 115 -2.79 -52.44 10.31
N SER A 116 -4.05 -51.98 10.14
CA SER A 116 -4.35 -50.82 9.30
C SER A 116 -5.67 -50.17 9.70
N LEU A 117 -5.64 -48.86 9.87
CA LEU A 117 -6.85 -48.05 10.04
C LEU A 117 -7.59 -47.81 8.73
N GLU A 118 -6.99 -48.15 7.59
CA GLU A 118 -7.54 -47.87 6.27
C GLU A 118 -8.52 -48.94 5.81
N LEU A 119 -9.70 -48.51 5.37
CA LEU A 119 -10.68 -49.37 4.74
C LEU A 119 -10.23 -49.70 3.31
N PRO A 120 -10.12 -50.98 2.93
CA PRO A 120 -9.72 -51.34 1.57
C PRO A 120 -10.66 -50.77 0.50
N ALA A 121 -10.08 -50.35 -0.62
CA ALA A 121 -10.79 -49.76 -1.76
C ALA A 121 -12.10 -50.45 -2.20
N PRO A 122 -12.21 -51.80 -2.30
CA PRO A 122 -13.45 -52.45 -2.73
C PRO A 122 -14.62 -52.18 -1.78
N PHE A 123 -14.36 -52.13 -0.46
CA PHE A 123 -15.39 -51.82 0.54
C PHE A 123 -15.73 -50.33 0.53
N LEU A 124 -14.73 -49.47 0.35
CA LEU A 124 -14.93 -48.02 0.30
C LEU A 124 -15.86 -47.62 -0.86
N GLN A 125 -15.69 -48.22 -2.04
CA GLN A 125 -16.55 -47.96 -3.20
C GLN A 125 -18.02 -48.32 -2.92
N GLN A 126 -18.26 -49.45 -2.26
CA GLN A 126 -19.61 -49.92 -1.92
C GLN A 126 -20.28 -49.04 -0.85
N VAL A 127 -19.48 -48.52 0.08
CA VAL A 127 -19.95 -47.71 1.20
C VAL A 127 -19.90 -46.21 0.88
N ARG A 128 -19.41 -45.78 -0.28
CA ARG A 128 -19.12 -44.38 -0.63
C ARG A 128 -20.21 -43.38 -0.20
N ARG A 129 -21.48 -43.69 -0.48
CA ARG A 129 -22.65 -42.84 -0.18
C ARG A 129 -23.31 -43.07 1.19
N VAL A 130 -22.82 -44.03 1.98
CA VAL A 130 -23.40 -44.41 3.28
C VAL A 130 -22.62 -43.77 4.42
N ALA A 131 -23.26 -42.99 5.28
CA ALA A 131 -22.63 -42.50 6.49
C ALA A 131 -22.52 -43.65 7.51
N LEU A 132 -21.29 -44.01 7.87
CA LEU A 132 -21.02 -45.04 8.87
C LEU A 132 -20.39 -44.43 10.12
N ASN A 133 -20.74 -44.97 11.28
CA ASN A 133 -20.20 -44.51 12.54
C ASN A 133 -18.73 -44.91 12.66
N GLY A 134 -17.89 -43.99 13.14
CA GLY A 134 -16.45 -44.23 13.31
C GLY A 134 -15.67 -44.43 12.01
N LEU A 135 -16.24 -44.16 10.83
CA LEU A 135 -15.52 -44.17 9.55
C LEU A 135 -15.49 -42.75 8.98
N LYS A 136 -14.28 -42.17 8.88
CA LYS A 136 -14.06 -40.90 8.19
C LYS A 136 -13.62 -41.15 6.76
N LYS A 137 -14.27 -40.48 5.81
CA LYS A 137 -13.92 -40.57 4.39
C LYS A 137 -13.31 -39.28 3.92
N PHE A 138 -12.27 -39.40 3.11
CA PHE A 138 -11.53 -38.29 2.54
C PHE A 138 -11.42 -38.51 1.03
N GLN A 139 -11.63 -37.44 0.29
CA GLN A 139 -11.44 -37.41 -1.15
C GLN A 139 -10.31 -36.44 -1.44
N ILE A 140 -9.29 -36.92 -2.15
CA ILE A 140 -8.12 -36.14 -2.54
C ILE A 140 -8.21 -35.93 -4.04
N ALA A 141 -8.23 -34.67 -4.47
CA ALA A 141 -8.30 -34.32 -5.89
C ALA A 141 -6.98 -34.64 -6.62
N GLU A 142 -7.02 -34.75 -7.95
CA GLU A 142 -5.84 -35.05 -8.79
C GLU A 142 -4.68 -34.07 -8.62
N GLN A 143 -4.99 -32.82 -8.28
CA GLN A 143 -4.02 -31.74 -8.10
C GLN A 143 -3.70 -31.48 -6.63
N GLU A 144 -4.09 -32.40 -5.74
CA GLU A 144 -3.86 -32.31 -4.31
C GLU A 144 -3.08 -33.51 -3.79
N ILE A 145 -2.46 -33.34 -2.64
CA ILE A 145 -1.88 -34.41 -1.85
C ILE A 145 -2.47 -34.35 -0.46
N GLY A 146 -2.90 -35.49 0.08
CA GLY A 146 -3.39 -35.57 1.44
C GLY A 146 -2.25 -35.95 2.38
N LEU A 147 -2.09 -35.25 3.49
CA LEU A 147 -1.18 -35.63 4.55
C LEU A 147 -1.99 -36.32 5.65
N LEU A 148 -1.75 -37.60 5.87
CA LEU A 148 -2.44 -38.39 6.90
C LEU A 148 -1.80 -38.18 8.26
N PHE A 149 -2.61 -37.74 9.21
CA PHE A 149 -2.24 -37.60 10.62
C PHE A 149 -3.06 -38.56 11.47
N VAL A 150 -2.37 -39.36 12.28
CA VAL A 150 -2.98 -40.26 13.27
C VAL A 150 -2.48 -39.82 14.64
N GLN A 151 -3.41 -39.48 15.55
CA GLN A 151 -3.08 -38.93 16.87
C GLN A 151 -2.15 -37.70 16.80
N ASN A 152 -2.31 -36.89 15.76
CA ASN A 152 -1.51 -35.68 15.47
C ASN A 152 -0.06 -35.96 14.99
N ASP A 153 0.33 -37.22 14.82
CA ASP A 153 1.60 -37.58 14.19
C ASP A 153 1.41 -37.82 12.70
N PHE A 154 2.34 -37.31 11.88
CA PHE A 154 2.34 -37.56 10.44
C PHE A 154 2.70 -39.03 10.18
N VAL A 155 1.88 -39.72 9.39
CA VAL A 155 2.08 -41.14 9.07
C VAL A 155 2.59 -41.30 7.65
N ARG A 156 1.83 -40.83 6.65
CA ARG A 156 2.17 -40.97 5.23
C ARG A 156 1.44 -39.96 4.34
N PRO A 157 2.00 -39.63 3.16
CA PRO A 157 1.24 -38.95 2.12
C PRO A 157 0.22 -39.88 1.47
N LEU A 158 -0.87 -39.29 1.00
CA LEU A 158 -1.95 -39.93 0.27
C LEU A 158 -2.02 -39.31 -1.13
N GLU A 159 -1.84 -40.16 -2.15
CA GLU A 159 -1.98 -39.79 -3.56
C GLU A 159 -3.47 -39.56 -3.92
N PRO A 160 -3.78 -38.89 -5.04
CA PRO A 160 -5.16 -38.65 -5.45
C PRO A 160 -6.02 -39.91 -5.45
N GLY A 161 -7.18 -39.83 -4.80
CA GLY A 161 -8.04 -40.98 -4.59
C GLY A 161 -9.05 -40.79 -3.47
N GLU A 162 -9.85 -41.83 -3.24
CA GLU A 162 -10.78 -41.91 -2.13
C GLU A 162 -10.20 -42.81 -1.05
N TYR A 163 -10.18 -42.31 0.18
CA TYR A 163 -9.69 -43.05 1.34
C TYR A 163 -10.73 -43.05 2.44
N GLY A 164 -10.81 -44.16 3.18
CA GLY A 164 -11.64 -44.29 4.37
C GLY A 164 -10.78 -44.74 5.53
N PHE A 165 -10.85 -44.06 6.67
CA PHE A 165 -10.12 -44.44 7.86
C PHE A 165 -11.04 -44.62 9.06
N TRP A 166 -10.82 -45.69 9.80
CA TRP A 166 -11.48 -45.94 11.06
C TRP A 166 -10.97 -44.96 12.13
N SER A 167 -11.91 -44.36 12.87
CA SER A 167 -11.65 -43.31 13.86
C SER A 167 -12.35 -43.59 15.20
N PHE A 168 -12.42 -44.87 15.60
CA PHE A 168 -12.99 -45.27 16.89
C PHE A 168 -12.04 -44.92 18.04
N ASP A 169 -10.86 -45.56 18.09
CA ASP A 169 -9.90 -45.40 19.21
C ASP A 169 -8.80 -44.37 18.91
N LYS A 170 -8.54 -44.12 17.63
CA LYS A 170 -7.49 -43.20 17.17
C LYS A 170 -8.11 -42.03 16.44
N THR A 171 -7.63 -40.81 16.73
CA THR A 171 -8.04 -39.62 16.00
C THR A 171 -7.33 -39.59 14.65
N VAL A 172 -8.10 -39.68 13.57
CA VAL A 172 -7.58 -39.55 12.21
C VAL A 172 -8.00 -38.21 11.61
N ALA A 173 -7.03 -37.52 11.03
CA ALA A 173 -7.20 -36.29 10.27
C ALA A 173 -6.39 -36.36 8.97
N VAL A 174 -6.94 -35.81 7.89
CA VAL A 174 -6.21 -35.63 6.63
C VAL A 174 -6.23 -34.16 6.30
N GLN A 175 -5.05 -33.58 6.07
CA GLN A 175 -4.91 -32.22 5.58
C GLN A 175 -4.58 -32.26 4.09
N THR A 176 -5.43 -31.67 3.26
CA THR A 176 -5.22 -31.61 1.81
C THR A 176 -4.41 -30.37 1.45
N MET A 177 -3.43 -30.56 0.56
CA MET A 177 -2.58 -29.49 0.05
C MET A 177 -2.60 -29.49 -1.46
N SER A 178 -2.80 -28.32 -2.05
CA SER A 178 -2.76 -28.17 -3.50
C SER A 178 -1.32 -28.17 -4.01
N ARG A 179 -1.05 -29.00 -5.02
CA ARG A 179 0.21 -29.02 -5.78
C ARG A 179 0.30 -27.86 -6.78
N LEU A 180 -0.80 -27.14 -7.02
CA LEU A 180 -0.81 -25.96 -7.89
C LEU A 180 -0.22 -24.72 -7.23
N VAL A 181 -0.23 -24.67 -5.89
CA VAL A 181 0.33 -23.56 -5.12
C VAL A 181 1.82 -23.85 -4.92
N PRO A 182 2.75 -23.08 -5.53
CA PRO A 182 4.17 -23.41 -5.49
C PRO A 182 4.81 -23.27 -4.10
N ASN A 183 4.25 -22.40 -3.26
CA ASN A 183 4.72 -22.10 -1.92
C ASN A 183 3.58 -22.29 -0.90
N PRO A 184 3.16 -23.54 -0.62
CA PRO A 184 2.16 -23.77 0.40
C PRO A 184 2.80 -23.65 1.79
N THR A 185 1.97 -23.45 2.82
CA THR A 185 2.40 -23.56 4.21
C THR A 185 2.23 -25.02 4.63
N PHE A 186 3.33 -25.72 4.91
CA PHE A 186 3.24 -27.13 5.31
C PHE A 186 2.91 -27.23 6.81
N PRO A 187 2.10 -28.22 7.21
CA PRO A 187 1.87 -28.48 8.62
C PRO A 187 3.11 -29.12 9.26
N LEU A 188 3.50 -28.62 10.43
CA LEU A 188 4.60 -29.17 11.23
C LEU A 188 5.92 -29.32 10.43
N GLU A 189 6.30 -28.27 9.68
CA GLU A 189 7.49 -28.25 8.81
C GLU A 189 8.75 -28.82 9.46
N GLU A 190 9.10 -28.36 10.65
CA GLU A 190 10.28 -28.83 11.40
C GLU A 190 10.23 -30.35 11.65
N LEU A 191 9.07 -30.88 12.02
CA LEU A 191 8.89 -32.29 12.32
C LEU A 191 8.93 -33.16 11.05
N LEU A 192 8.43 -32.65 9.93
CA LEU A 192 8.54 -33.32 8.63
C LEU A 192 10.01 -33.43 8.19
N ILE A 193 10.79 -32.37 8.38
CA ILE A 193 12.23 -32.35 8.06
C ILE A 193 13.01 -33.34 8.93
N GLU A 194 12.75 -33.36 10.23
CA GLU A 194 13.52 -34.18 11.17
C GLU A 194 13.14 -35.67 11.15
N LYS A 195 11.84 -35.98 11.13
CA LYS A 195 11.35 -37.34 11.35
C LYS A 195 10.96 -38.08 10.07
N HIS A 196 10.74 -37.38 8.97
CA HIS A 196 10.26 -37.97 7.71
C HIS A 196 11.07 -37.52 6.49
N PRO A 197 12.40 -37.78 6.46
CA PRO A 197 13.26 -37.38 5.34
C PRO A 197 12.84 -38.02 4.01
N ASP A 198 12.22 -39.22 4.04
CA ASP A 198 11.75 -39.91 2.84
C ASP A 198 10.64 -39.13 2.11
N PHE A 199 9.72 -38.50 2.86
CA PHE A 199 8.68 -37.64 2.30
C PHE A 199 9.32 -36.41 1.65
N VAL A 200 10.24 -35.77 2.38
CA VAL A 200 10.93 -34.58 1.91
C VAL A 200 11.71 -34.88 0.64
N ALA A 201 12.51 -35.95 0.61
CA ALA A 201 13.32 -36.33 -0.57
C ALA A 201 12.47 -36.63 -1.81
N THR A 202 11.24 -37.11 -1.63
CA THR A 202 10.35 -37.52 -2.73
C THR A 202 9.51 -36.36 -3.27
N TYR A 203 9.01 -35.48 -2.41
CA TYR A 203 8.01 -34.48 -2.80
C TYR A 203 8.48 -33.02 -2.62
N CYS A 204 9.52 -32.78 -1.82
CA CYS A 204 9.90 -31.44 -1.39
C CYS A 204 11.37 -31.11 -1.65
N THR A 205 11.68 -29.83 -1.60
CA THR A 205 13.05 -29.31 -1.52
C THR A 205 13.17 -28.52 -0.23
N THR A 206 14.14 -28.89 0.62
CA THR A 206 14.48 -28.13 1.82
C THR A 206 15.47 -27.03 1.47
N VAL A 207 15.14 -25.80 1.80
CA VAL A 207 16.05 -24.66 1.70
C VAL A 207 16.45 -24.27 3.11
N GLN A 208 17.74 -24.36 3.42
CA GLN A 208 18.29 -23.99 4.73
C GLN A 208 19.40 -22.97 4.53
N LEU A 209 19.18 -21.74 5.02
CA LEU A 209 20.10 -20.64 4.81
C LEU A 209 21.03 -20.42 5.99
N SER A 210 22.25 -20.03 5.66
CA SER A 210 23.24 -19.55 6.62
C SER A 210 22.99 -18.08 7.02
N ARG A 211 23.76 -17.58 7.99
CA ARG A 211 23.55 -16.26 8.62
C ARG A 211 23.63 -15.05 7.70
N ASN A 212 24.36 -15.16 6.59
CA ASN A 212 24.60 -14.06 5.66
C ASN A 212 24.05 -14.34 4.26
N PHE A 213 23.15 -15.30 4.11
CA PHE A 213 22.57 -15.64 2.82
C PHE A 213 21.08 -15.33 2.81
N VAL A 214 20.63 -14.76 1.71
CA VAL A 214 19.21 -14.59 1.37
C VAL A 214 18.92 -15.51 0.20
N ALA A 215 17.82 -16.25 0.21
CA ALA A 215 17.42 -17.00 -0.96
C ALA A 215 16.21 -16.37 -1.65
N ILE A 216 16.26 -16.32 -2.97
CA ILE A 216 15.11 -16.07 -3.81
C ILE A 216 14.68 -17.43 -4.37
N VAL A 217 13.45 -17.82 -4.05
CA VAL A 217 12.86 -19.07 -4.54
C VAL A 217 11.95 -18.75 -5.71
N ARG A 218 12.17 -19.45 -6.83
CA ARG A 218 11.41 -19.31 -8.07
C ARG A 218 10.73 -20.62 -8.44
N ASP A 219 9.53 -20.52 -8.99
CA ASP A 219 8.85 -21.61 -9.68
C ASP A 219 8.59 -21.18 -11.13
N ARG A 220 9.10 -21.96 -12.10
CA ARG A 220 8.99 -21.68 -13.54
C ARG A 220 9.43 -20.25 -13.92
N GLY A 221 10.49 -19.75 -13.28
CA GLY A 221 11.02 -18.40 -13.50
C GLY A 221 10.26 -17.26 -12.80
N LYS A 222 9.20 -17.55 -12.03
CA LYS A 222 8.46 -16.55 -11.23
C LYS A 222 8.89 -16.63 -9.76
N VAL A 223 9.20 -15.49 -9.14
CA VAL A 223 9.52 -15.42 -7.71
C VAL A 223 8.29 -15.74 -6.87
N ILE A 224 8.41 -16.75 -6.00
CA ILE A 224 7.33 -17.23 -5.12
C ILE A 224 7.62 -16.97 -3.64
N SER A 225 8.88 -16.79 -3.26
CA SER A 225 9.28 -16.50 -1.89
C SER A 225 10.68 -15.89 -1.82
N ILE A 226 10.88 -15.03 -0.82
CA ILE A 226 12.19 -14.52 -0.44
C ILE A 226 12.41 -14.94 1.01
N LEU A 227 13.51 -15.65 1.25
CA LEU A 227 13.81 -16.23 2.54
C LEU A 227 14.87 -15.39 3.28
N PRO A 228 14.59 -14.98 4.53
CA PRO A 228 15.57 -14.25 5.33
C PRO A 228 16.74 -15.15 5.74
N PRO A 229 17.88 -14.57 6.16
CA PRO A 229 19.00 -15.34 6.67
C PRO A 229 18.65 -16.17 7.90
N CYS A 230 19.32 -17.30 8.08
CA CYS A 230 19.01 -18.30 9.11
C CYS A 230 17.59 -18.91 9.05
N SER A 231 16.89 -18.79 7.92
CA SER A 231 15.60 -19.46 7.76
C SER A 231 15.76 -20.86 7.19
N GLN A 232 14.82 -21.73 7.56
CA GLN A 232 14.64 -23.05 7.00
C GLN A 232 13.19 -23.16 6.56
N LYS A 233 12.96 -23.59 5.31
CA LYS A 233 11.61 -23.75 4.77
C LYS A 233 11.53 -24.88 3.75
N LEU A 234 10.39 -25.55 3.70
CA LEU A 234 10.05 -26.55 2.68
C LEU A 234 9.32 -25.93 1.49
N PHE A 235 9.66 -26.39 0.30
CA PHE A 235 8.96 -26.10 -0.95
C PHE A 235 8.63 -27.40 -1.68
N TRP A 236 7.70 -27.35 -2.64
CA TRP A 236 7.52 -28.47 -3.57
C TRP A 236 8.78 -28.70 -4.41
N GLN A 237 8.99 -29.94 -4.83
CA GLN A 237 10.11 -30.29 -5.70
C GLN A 237 10.02 -29.54 -7.04
N GLY A 238 11.17 -29.13 -7.59
CA GLY A 238 11.27 -28.42 -8.87
C GLY A 238 11.37 -26.90 -8.76
N VAL A 239 11.39 -26.34 -7.54
CA VAL A 239 11.72 -24.92 -7.34
C VAL A 239 13.21 -24.66 -7.57
N GLU A 240 13.50 -23.51 -8.16
CA GLU A 240 14.85 -22.98 -8.32
C GLU A 240 15.17 -22.05 -7.15
N VAL A 241 16.35 -22.22 -6.55
CA VAL A 241 16.77 -21.46 -5.37
C VAL A 241 18.06 -20.72 -5.72
N GLU A 242 17.99 -19.40 -5.71
CA GLU A 242 19.16 -18.53 -5.89
C GLU A 242 19.58 -17.96 -4.53
N GLU A 243 20.74 -18.38 -4.04
CA GLU A 243 21.32 -17.88 -2.79
C GLU A 243 22.24 -16.68 -3.03
N ILE A 244 22.01 -15.60 -2.31
CA ILE A 244 22.72 -14.33 -2.41
C ILE A 244 23.43 -14.05 -1.10
N ASP A 245 24.76 -13.92 -1.17
CA ASP A 245 25.58 -13.50 -0.03
C ASP A 245 25.43 -11.99 0.22
N ILE A 246 24.99 -11.63 1.43
CA ILE A 246 24.78 -10.24 1.87
C ILE A 246 25.86 -9.75 2.85
N SER A 247 26.92 -10.54 3.08
CA SER A 247 28.00 -10.22 4.03
C SER A 247 28.72 -8.92 3.69
N GLY A 248 29.15 -8.74 2.44
CA GLY A 248 29.90 -7.57 1.98
C GLY A 248 29.04 -6.41 1.47
N ASN A 249 28.03 -6.70 0.63
CA ASN A 249 27.18 -5.68 0.03
C ASN A 249 25.73 -6.19 -0.02
N ALA A 250 24.81 -5.47 0.63
CA ALA A 250 23.38 -5.80 0.57
C ALA A 250 22.64 -5.11 -0.59
N LYS A 251 23.35 -4.32 -1.41
CA LYS A 251 22.76 -3.66 -2.58
C LYS A 251 22.38 -4.70 -3.62
N LEU A 252 21.14 -4.60 -4.12
CA LEU A 252 20.66 -5.46 -5.17
C LEU A 252 21.32 -5.09 -6.52
N PRO A 253 21.79 -6.09 -7.28
CA PRO A 253 22.17 -5.92 -8.68
C PRO A 253 21.00 -5.40 -9.55
N SER A 254 21.32 -4.69 -10.63
CA SER A 254 20.32 -4.05 -11.50
C SER A 254 19.30 -5.03 -12.11
N HIS A 255 19.69 -6.28 -12.39
CA HIS A 255 18.77 -7.29 -12.91
C HIS A 255 17.71 -7.70 -11.87
N LEU A 256 18.11 -7.86 -10.60
CA LEU A 256 17.18 -8.14 -9.50
C LEU A 256 16.31 -6.94 -9.16
N VAL A 257 16.82 -5.71 -9.31
CA VAL A 257 15.98 -4.50 -9.15
C VAL A 257 14.85 -4.51 -10.19
N ALA A 258 15.17 -4.79 -11.46
CA ALA A 258 14.16 -4.87 -12.52
C ALA A 258 13.11 -5.97 -12.25
N GLU A 259 13.53 -7.11 -11.71
CA GLU A 259 12.63 -8.23 -11.39
C GLU A 259 11.79 -7.99 -10.12
N LEU A 260 12.42 -7.56 -9.03
CA LEU A 260 11.81 -7.50 -7.69
C LEU A 260 11.13 -6.18 -7.36
N VAL A 261 11.52 -5.09 -8.02
CA VAL A 261 10.97 -3.74 -7.76
C VAL A 261 10.06 -3.27 -8.90
N SER A 262 10.44 -3.57 -10.14
CA SER A 262 9.70 -3.13 -11.34
C SER A 262 9.03 -4.26 -12.12
N GLY A 263 9.03 -5.48 -11.58
CA GLY A 263 8.47 -6.68 -12.23
C GLY A 263 6.97 -6.87 -12.02
N LEU A 264 6.55 -8.12 -11.87
CA LEU A 264 5.14 -8.47 -11.67
C LEU A 264 4.63 -7.97 -10.31
N PRO A 265 3.37 -7.48 -10.20
CA PRO A 265 2.83 -6.94 -8.94
C PRO A 265 2.94 -7.89 -7.75
N GLU A 266 2.68 -9.18 -7.97
CA GLU A 266 2.78 -10.22 -6.94
C GLU A 266 4.22 -10.36 -6.40
N THR A 267 5.22 -10.32 -7.28
CA THR A 267 6.64 -10.39 -6.91
C THR A 267 7.06 -9.15 -6.16
N VAL A 268 6.58 -7.99 -6.59
CA VAL A 268 6.86 -6.71 -5.96
C VAL A 268 6.29 -6.66 -4.54
N GLU A 269 5.06 -7.14 -4.33
CA GLU A 269 4.44 -7.22 -2.99
C GLU A 269 5.24 -8.09 -2.02
N LEU A 270 5.74 -9.25 -2.47
CA LEU A 270 6.61 -10.11 -1.67
C LEU A 270 7.93 -9.42 -1.31
N SER A 271 8.49 -8.66 -2.26
CA SER A 271 9.80 -8.03 -2.14
C SER A 271 9.80 -6.82 -1.22
N TYR A 272 8.71 -6.03 -1.19
CA TYR A 272 8.59 -4.84 -0.33
C TYR A 272 8.84 -5.11 1.15
N ARG A 273 8.51 -6.30 1.66
CA ARG A 273 8.74 -6.65 3.07
C ARG A 273 10.20 -6.96 3.39
N SER A 274 11.01 -7.26 2.38
CA SER A 274 12.39 -7.72 2.53
C SER A 274 13.42 -6.71 2.01
N LEU A 275 12.95 -5.66 1.33
CA LEU A 275 13.80 -4.68 0.66
C LEU A 275 13.56 -3.27 1.19
N HIS A 276 14.65 -2.52 1.37
CA HIS A 276 14.64 -1.08 1.44
C HIS A 276 14.76 -0.53 0.03
N ILE A 277 13.70 0.06 -0.50
CA ILE A 277 13.65 0.57 -1.87
C ILE A 277 13.68 2.10 -1.81
N CYS A 278 14.57 2.71 -2.59
CA CYS A 278 14.63 4.15 -2.75
C CYS A 278 14.66 4.49 -4.24
N GLU A 279 13.66 5.25 -4.67
CA GLU A 279 13.62 5.85 -6.00
C GLU A 279 14.10 7.30 -5.91
N ILE A 280 15.13 7.61 -6.70
CA ILE A 280 15.71 8.95 -6.75
C ILE A 280 15.42 9.53 -8.13
N LEU A 281 14.65 10.62 -8.13
CA LEU A 281 14.27 11.32 -9.34
C LEU A 281 15.49 11.99 -10.00
N PRO A 282 15.41 12.30 -11.31
CA PRO A 282 16.38 13.17 -11.96
C PRO A 282 16.57 14.48 -11.19
N GLN A 283 17.79 15.00 -11.14
CA GLN A 283 18.16 16.23 -10.43
C GLN A 283 17.98 16.18 -8.90
N HIS A 284 17.81 14.97 -8.34
CA HIS A 284 17.86 14.73 -6.90
C HIS A 284 19.08 13.84 -6.57
N ILE A 285 19.55 13.94 -5.33
CA ILE A 285 20.56 13.04 -4.76
C ILE A 285 19.99 12.43 -3.49
N GLY A 286 20.20 11.13 -3.30
CA GLY A 286 19.89 10.44 -2.05
C GLY A 286 21.14 10.31 -1.18
N LEU A 287 21.02 10.52 0.12
CA LEU A 287 22.06 10.18 1.10
C LEU A 287 21.65 8.90 1.83
N LEU A 288 22.50 7.88 1.76
CA LEU A 288 22.25 6.57 2.36
C LEU A 288 22.91 6.47 3.72
N TYR A 289 22.13 6.09 4.72
CA TYR A 289 22.58 5.86 6.08
C TYR A 289 22.33 4.40 6.48
N ILE A 290 23.33 3.79 7.10
CA ILE A 290 23.26 2.45 7.68
C ILE A 290 23.47 2.59 9.18
N ASN A 291 22.50 2.17 9.98
CA ASN A 291 22.56 2.30 11.44
C ASN A 291 22.87 3.73 11.92
N ARG A 292 22.38 4.74 11.18
CA ARG A 292 22.64 6.19 11.37
C ARG A 292 24.04 6.69 10.99
N GLU A 293 24.90 5.84 10.43
CA GLU A 293 26.18 6.25 9.87
C GLU A 293 26.04 6.49 8.36
N PHE A 294 26.61 7.59 7.87
CA PHE A 294 26.63 7.90 6.44
C PHE A 294 27.46 6.84 5.69
N CYS A 295 26.88 6.27 4.64
CA CYS A 295 27.51 5.22 3.85
C CYS A 295 27.87 5.68 2.44
N ASP A 296 26.91 6.21 1.68
CA ASP A 296 27.12 6.55 0.27
C ASP A 296 26.15 7.63 -0.24
N THR A 297 26.54 8.29 -1.34
CA THR A 297 25.69 9.20 -2.10
C THR A 297 25.08 8.49 -3.31
N LEU A 298 23.77 8.57 -3.44
CA LEU A 298 23.00 7.85 -4.43
C LEU A 298 22.62 8.76 -5.59
N GLN A 299 22.96 8.32 -6.80
CA GLN A 299 22.60 8.97 -8.07
C GLN A 299 21.15 8.68 -8.46
N PRO A 300 20.55 9.47 -9.37
CA PRO A 300 19.20 9.21 -9.89
C PRO A 300 19.02 7.77 -10.40
N GLY A 301 17.88 7.17 -10.06
CA GLY A 301 17.55 5.79 -10.37
C GLY A 301 16.88 5.06 -9.19
N ILE A 302 16.50 3.81 -9.45
CA ILE A 302 15.93 2.92 -8.43
C ILE A 302 17.08 2.14 -7.80
N HIS A 303 17.22 2.26 -6.49
CA HIS A 303 18.17 1.48 -5.70
C HIS A 303 17.41 0.66 -4.66
N ALA A 304 17.84 -0.58 -4.44
CA ALA A 304 17.24 -1.46 -3.46
C ALA A 304 18.31 -2.21 -2.66
N TRP A 305 18.04 -2.47 -1.38
CA TRP A 305 18.91 -3.19 -0.47
C TRP A 305 18.14 -4.20 0.38
N TRP A 306 18.79 -5.29 0.77
CA TRP A 306 18.24 -6.23 1.75
C TRP A 306 18.20 -5.62 3.16
N ILE A 307 17.04 -5.70 3.84
CA ILE A 307 16.86 -5.10 5.19
C ILE A 307 17.44 -5.95 6.34
N PHE A 308 17.82 -7.20 6.06
CA PHE A 308 18.09 -8.17 7.11
C PHE A 308 19.31 -7.79 7.97
N GLY A 309 19.06 -7.49 9.25
CA GLY A 309 20.09 -7.13 10.22
C GLY A 309 20.69 -5.73 10.05
N ARG A 310 20.08 -4.86 9.23
CA ARG A 310 20.57 -3.51 8.96
C ARG A 310 19.42 -2.50 8.99
N SER A 311 19.60 -1.37 9.66
CA SER A 311 18.66 -0.26 9.59
C SER A 311 19.08 0.68 8.47
N TRP A 312 18.31 0.67 7.38
CA TRP A 312 18.51 1.57 6.25
C TRP A 312 17.68 2.83 6.43
N GLN A 313 18.29 3.97 6.17
CA GLN A 313 17.60 5.25 6.08
C GLN A 313 18.11 5.97 4.83
N THR A 314 17.20 6.61 4.10
CA THR A 314 17.57 7.39 2.92
C THR A 314 16.88 8.73 2.96
N GLU A 315 17.67 9.78 2.78
CA GLU A 315 17.17 11.15 2.69
C GLU A 315 17.42 11.69 1.30
N ILE A 316 16.38 12.25 0.68
CA ILE A 316 16.43 12.71 -0.70
C ILE A 316 16.45 14.23 -0.72
N PHE A 317 17.42 14.79 -1.43
CA PHE A 317 17.60 16.23 -1.59
C PHE A 317 17.38 16.63 -3.04
N ASP A 318 16.59 17.68 -3.25
CA ASP A 318 16.36 18.30 -4.55
C ASP A 318 17.48 19.33 -4.82
N LEU A 319 18.23 19.12 -5.91
CA LEU A 319 19.33 19.99 -6.31
C LEU A 319 18.90 21.15 -7.21
N ARG A 320 17.62 21.18 -7.61
CA ARG A 320 17.08 22.23 -8.47
C ARG A 320 17.03 23.56 -7.71
N GLN A 321 16.95 24.64 -8.47
CA GLN A 321 16.74 25.96 -7.92
C GLN A 321 15.37 26.04 -7.23
N GLN A 322 15.38 26.45 -5.97
CA GLN A 322 14.21 26.61 -5.12
C GLN A 322 14.07 28.08 -4.73
N THR A 323 12.83 28.53 -4.57
CA THR A 323 12.53 29.89 -4.12
C THR A 323 12.14 29.86 -2.65
N LEU A 324 12.75 30.73 -1.86
CA LEU A 324 12.42 31.01 -0.47
C LEU A 324 11.90 32.44 -0.35
N GLU A 325 10.67 32.60 0.11
CA GLU A 325 10.09 33.93 0.37
C GLU A 325 10.11 34.24 1.88
N VAL A 326 10.66 35.40 2.23
CA VAL A 326 10.66 35.96 3.57
C VAL A 326 9.66 37.12 3.59
N SER A 327 8.52 36.92 4.22
CA SER A 327 7.41 37.88 4.20
C SER A 327 7.22 38.59 5.53
N GLY A 328 6.70 39.83 5.48
CA GLY A 328 6.17 40.55 6.63
C GLY A 328 7.22 41.00 7.65
N GLN A 329 8.42 41.39 7.19
CA GLN A 329 9.46 41.88 8.09
C GLN A 329 9.23 43.36 8.42
N ASP A 330 8.86 43.63 9.66
CA ASP A 330 8.72 45.00 10.18
C ASP A 330 10.09 45.50 10.68
N ILE A 331 10.67 46.48 9.99
CA ILE A 331 12.03 46.98 10.20
C ILE A 331 12.00 48.52 10.20
N LEU A 332 12.82 49.13 11.06
CA LEU A 332 13.04 50.58 11.07
C LEU A 332 14.22 50.93 10.15
N SER A 333 14.04 51.90 9.27
CA SER A 333 15.15 52.48 8.50
C SER A 333 16.08 53.32 9.40
N LYS A 334 17.22 53.77 8.86
CA LYS A 334 18.16 54.66 9.55
C LYS A 334 17.50 55.94 10.09
N ASP A 335 16.48 56.45 9.40
CA ASP A 335 15.73 57.66 9.77
C ASP A 335 14.56 57.36 10.71
N LYS A 336 14.50 56.15 11.28
CA LYS A 336 13.46 55.67 12.20
C LYS A 336 12.06 55.60 11.57
N VAL A 337 11.98 55.40 10.26
CA VAL A 337 10.70 55.15 9.59
C VAL A 337 10.40 53.66 9.64
N PRO A 338 9.22 53.24 10.16
CA PRO A 338 8.83 51.83 10.15
C PRO A 338 8.41 51.41 8.74
N LEU A 339 8.96 50.30 8.26
CA LEU A 339 8.72 49.72 6.94
C LEU A 339 8.38 48.24 7.10
N ARG A 340 7.44 47.75 6.29
CA ARG A 340 7.17 46.32 6.15
C ARG A 340 7.74 45.83 4.83
N LEU A 341 8.61 44.83 4.89
CA LEU A 341 9.37 44.35 3.74
C LEU A 341 9.10 42.88 3.45
N ASN A 342 9.06 42.56 2.16
CA ASN A 342 9.04 41.19 1.65
C ASN A 342 10.27 40.98 0.77
N LEU A 343 10.91 39.82 0.89
CA LEU A 343 12.10 39.45 0.15
C LEU A 343 11.93 38.05 -0.43
N THR A 344 12.51 37.81 -1.60
CA THR A 344 12.61 36.49 -2.22
C THR A 344 14.07 36.15 -2.49
N ALA A 345 14.42 34.88 -2.31
CA ALA A 345 15.74 34.35 -2.59
C ALA A 345 15.64 33.04 -3.36
N GLY A 346 16.38 32.92 -4.46
CA GLY A 346 16.60 31.67 -5.17
C GLY A 346 17.84 30.98 -4.62
N PHE A 347 17.71 29.73 -4.19
CA PHE A 347 18.83 28.93 -3.68
C PHE A 347 18.79 27.51 -4.25
N ARG A 348 19.94 26.85 -4.29
CA ARG A 348 20.08 25.44 -4.67
C ARG A 348 21.09 24.75 -3.75
N ILE A 349 20.86 23.47 -3.52
CA ILE A 349 21.77 22.64 -2.71
C ILE A 349 22.83 22.08 -3.65
N VAL A 350 24.11 22.36 -3.37
CA VAL A 350 25.24 21.88 -4.16
C VAL A 350 25.84 20.64 -3.51
N ASN A 351 26.01 20.66 -2.19
CA ASN A 351 26.53 19.55 -1.42
C ASN A 351 25.56 19.15 -0.30
N PRO A 352 24.64 18.20 -0.55
CA PRO A 352 23.66 17.76 0.43
C PRO A 352 24.28 17.21 1.72
N LEU A 353 25.43 16.51 1.62
CA LEU A 353 26.09 15.89 2.76
C LEU A 353 26.60 16.94 3.76
N GLU A 354 27.25 17.99 3.25
CA GLU A 354 27.70 19.09 4.10
C GLU A 354 26.52 19.88 4.67
N ALA A 355 25.50 20.14 3.86
CA ALA A 355 24.31 20.85 4.29
C ALA A 355 23.61 20.13 5.45
N GLN A 356 23.40 18.81 5.34
CA GLN A 356 22.76 18.01 6.37
C GLN A 356 23.61 17.85 7.64
N ASN A 357 24.93 17.65 7.49
CA ASN A 357 25.80 17.46 8.65
C ASN A 357 25.97 18.74 9.48
N ARG A 358 25.88 19.92 8.85
CA ARG A 358 26.06 21.21 9.52
C ARG A 358 24.73 21.82 9.98
N LEU A 359 23.63 21.57 9.28
CA LEU A 359 22.34 22.21 9.52
C LEU A 359 21.25 21.16 9.77
N SER A 360 20.53 21.29 10.88
CA SER A 360 19.35 20.46 11.16
C SER A 360 18.13 20.81 10.29
N ASP A 361 18.00 22.09 9.92
CA ASP A 361 16.95 22.60 9.03
C ASP A 361 17.56 23.64 8.07
N ILE A 362 17.80 23.21 6.83
CA ILE A 362 18.42 24.03 5.78
C ILE A 362 17.55 25.27 5.47
N LYS A 363 16.24 25.07 5.27
CA LYS A 363 15.33 26.15 4.90
C LYS A 363 15.14 27.12 6.06
N GLY A 364 14.98 26.61 7.27
CA GLY A 364 14.87 27.44 8.46
C GLY A 364 16.13 28.24 8.77
N TYR A 365 17.33 27.69 8.52
CA TYR A 365 18.58 28.43 8.61
C TYR A 365 18.65 29.57 7.60
N LEU A 366 18.43 29.28 6.31
CA LEU A 366 18.41 30.31 5.26
C LEU A 366 17.41 31.42 5.54
N TYR A 367 16.21 31.06 6.00
CA TYR A 367 15.17 32.03 6.34
C TYR A 367 15.64 33.02 7.42
N LYS A 368 16.29 32.53 8.48
CA LYS A 368 16.81 33.38 9.57
C LYS A 368 17.97 34.26 9.10
N GLU A 369 18.90 33.70 8.34
CA GLU A 369 20.02 34.48 7.81
C GLU A 369 19.54 35.60 6.88
N LEU A 370 18.56 35.32 6.01
CA LEU A 370 17.94 36.32 5.14
C LEU A 370 17.24 37.43 5.94
N GLN A 371 16.59 37.09 7.06
CA GLN A 371 16.01 38.09 7.96
C GLN A 371 17.07 38.99 8.60
N PHE A 372 18.20 38.43 9.03
CA PHE A 372 19.30 39.22 9.59
C PHE A 372 19.94 40.12 8.54
N ALA A 373 20.20 39.58 7.35
CA ALA A 373 20.75 40.32 6.22
C ALA A 373 19.84 41.50 5.83
N LEU A 374 18.53 41.25 5.69
CA LEU A 374 17.53 42.29 5.40
C LEU A 374 17.50 43.37 6.49
N ARG A 375 17.52 42.97 7.77
CA ARG A 375 17.52 43.92 8.89
C ARG A 375 18.78 44.79 8.91
N SER A 376 19.94 44.21 8.62
CA SER A 376 21.21 44.94 8.54
C SER A 376 21.21 45.93 7.38
N ALA A 377 20.85 45.47 6.17
CA ALA A 377 20.88 46.29 4.96
C ALA A 377 19.90 47.48 5.05
N VAL A 378 18.71 47.28 5.61
CA VAL A 378 17.68 48.33 5.76
C VAL A 378 18.01 49.28 6.91
N GLY A 379 18.55 48.78 8.02
CA GLY A 379 18.89 49.59 9.19
C GLY A 379 20.00 50.62 8.92
N GLU A 380 20.88 50.36 7.95
CA GLU A 380 22.00 51.25 7.60
C GLU A 380 21.63 52.32 6.54
N LYS A 381 20.46 52.21 5.92
CA LYS A 381 20.03 53.06 4.80
C LYS A 381 18.86 53.97 5.19
N THR A 382 18.84 55.16 4.59
CA THR A 382 17.76 56.14 4.74
C THR A 382 16.55 55.71 3.89
N LEU A 383 15.35 56.22 4.22
CA LEU A 383 14.14 55.86 3.45
C LEU A 383 14.29 56.20 1.97
N ASP A 384 14.77 57.41 1.66
CA ASP A 384 14.89 57.88 0.28
C ASP A 384 15.87 57.01 -0.52
N SER A 385 17.00 56.64 0.08
CA SER A 385 17.98 55.73 -0.55
C SER A 385 17.39 54.35 -0.84
N LEU A 386 16.54 53.82 0.05
CA LEU A 386 15.86 52.53 -0.15
C LEU A 386 14.83 52.58 -1.28
N LEU A 387 14.22 53.74 -1.53
CA LEU A 387 13.23 53.94 -2.60
C LEU A 387 13.89 54.26 -3.95
N GLU A 388 15.04 54.95 -3.95
CA GLU A 388 15.80 55.33 -5.14
C GLU A 388 16.56 54.15 -5.76
N ASP A 389 17.30 53.38 -4.97
CA ASP A 389 18.13 52.26 -5.47
C ASP A 389 17.91 50.97 -4.69
N LYS A 390 16.92 50.19 -5.16
CA LYS A 390 16.65 48.85 -4.64
C LYS A 390 17.78 47.85 -4.92
N GLY A 391 18.56 48.07 -5.99
CA GLY A 391 19.61 47.14 -6.41
C GLY A 391 20.80 47.11 -5.46
N GLU A 392 21.10 48.22 -4.77
CA GLU A 392 22.13 48.24 -3.73
C GLU A 392 21.77 47.34 -2.53
N ILE A 393 20.50 47.31 -2.14
CA ILE A 393 20.01 46.47 -1.04
C ILE A 393 20.17 45.00 -1.42
N ASP A 394 19.73 44.64 -2.63
CA ASP A 394 19.80 43.28 -3.15
C ASP A 394 21.24 42.77 -3.15
N ARG A 395 22.21 43.60 -3.57
CA ARG A 395 23.64 43.26 -3.53
C ARG A 395 24.15 43.08 -2.10
N ALA A 396 23.85 44.00 -1.20
CA ALA A 396 24.31 43.90 0.19
C ALA A 396 23.80 42.64 0.88
N ILE A 397 22.54 42.26 0.63
CA ILE A 397 21.96 41.03 1.17
C ILE A 397 22.60 39.80 0.51
N SER A 398 22.78 39.84 -0.82
CA SER A 398 23.43 38.76 -1.58
C SER A 398 24.84 38.47 -1.06
N ASP A 399 25.67 39.50 -0.88
CA ASP A 399 27.05 39.36 -0.41
C ASP A 399 27.11 38.76 1.01
N TYR A 400 26.25 39.23 1.91
CA TYR A 400 26.14 38.70 3.27
C TYR A 400 25.79 37.20 3.26
N ILE A 401 24.76 36.83 2.49
CA ILE A 401 24.27 35.46 2.44
C ILE A 401 25.27 34.54 1.76
N HIS A 402 25.88 34.94 0.65
CA HIS A 402 26.92 34.15 -0.01
C HIS A 402 28.06 33.79 0.94
N GLN A 403 28.51 34.75 1.75
CA GLN A 403 29.57 34.50 2.73
C GLN A 403 29.14 33.46 3.79
N LYS A 404 27.88 33.50 4.22
CA LYS A 404 27.34 32.55 5.21
C LYS A 404 27.06 31.17 4.63
N THR A 405 26.55 31.08 3.40
CA THR A 405 26.12 29.81 2.80
C THR A 405 27.23 29.05 2.11
N ALA A 406 28.33 29.71 1.72
CA ALA A 406 29.48 29.08 1.06
C ALA A 406 30.05 27.90 1.85
N GLU A 407 30.06 27.99 3.18
CA GLU A 407 30.56 26.93 4.06
C GLU A 407 29.54 25.79 4.28
N HIS A 408 28.27 25.97 3.89
CA HIS A 408 27.18 25.05 4.19
C HIS A 408 26.72 24.21 2.99
N GLY A 409 27.46 24.24 1.88
CA GLY A 409 27.11 23.46 0.68
C GLY A 409 25.86 23.98 -0.06
N ILE A 410 25.48 25.24 0.19
CA ILE A 410 24.30 25.89 -0.38
C ILE A 410 24.74 27.09 -1.20
N GLU A 411 24.19 27.19 -2.41
CA GLU A 411 24.43 28.32 -3.30
C GLU A 411 23.14 29.12 -3.44
N VAL A 412 23.26 30.44 -3.34
CA VAL A 412 22.14 31.37 -3.47
C VAL A 412 22.34 32.12 -4.78
N ASP A 413 21.53 31.84 -5.79
CA ASP A 413 21.74 32.38 -7.14
C ASP A 413 21.20 33.81 -7.28
N SER A 414 20.14 34.15 -6.54
CA SER A 414 19.53 35.47 -6.59
C SER A 414 18.85 35.84 -5.28
N VAL A 415 18.94 37.11 -4.91
CA VAL A 415 18.19 37.69 -3.79
C VAL A 415 17.61 39.02 -4.24
N GLY A 416 16.34 39.26 -3.89
CA GLY A 416 15.65 40.49 -4.27
C GLY A 416 14.58 40.91 -3.28
N VAL A 417 14.54 42.20 -2.94
CA VAL A 417 13.42 42.80 -2.21
C VAL A 417 12.21 42.88 -3.13
N LYS A 418 11.15 42.14 -2.79
CA LYS A 418 9.91 42.06 -3.56
C LYS A 418 9.09 43.34 -3.39
N ASP A 419 8.78 43.69 -2.15
CA ASP A 419 7.92 44.84 -1.83
C ASP A 419 8.43 45.60 -0.59
N ILE A 420 8.34 46.92 -0.66
CA ILE A 420 8.52 47.85 0.47
C ILE A 420 7.17 48.49 0.75
N ILE A 421 6.55 48.14 1.87
CA ILE A 421 5.24 48.61 2.29
C ILE A 421 5.44 49.70 3.35
N LEU A 422 4.99 50.90 3.00
CA LEU A 422 5.00 52.07 3.86
C LEU A 422 3.71 52.15 4.68
N PRO A 423 3.77 52.60 5.96
CA PRO A 423 2.59 52.99 6.71
C PRO A 423 1.84 54.13 5.99
N GLY A 424 0.51 54.15 6.15
CA GLY A 424 -0.35 55.14 5.47
C GLY A 424 0.03 56.59 5.77
N ASP A 425 0.39 56.89 7.02
CA ASP A 425 0.76 58.23 7.46
C ASP A 425 2.01 58.75 6.75
N ILE A 426 3.06 57.93 6.68
CA ILE A 426 4.32 58.27 6.00
C ILE A 426 4.12 58.44 4.50
N LYS A 427 3.35 57.54 3.86
CA LYS A 427 3.02 57.65 2.43
C LYS A 427 2.31 58.97 2.12
N THR A 428 1.42 59.42 3.00
CA THR A 428 0.70 60.69 2.85
C THR A 428 1.64 61.88 2.95
N ILE A 429 2.53 61.90 3.96
CA ILE A 429 3.52 62.97 4.15
C ILE A 429 4.47 63.05 2.95
N LEU A 430 5.00 61.91 2.49
CA LEU A 430 5.91 61.87 1.34
C LEU A 430 5.24 62.39 0.07
N SER A 431 3.97 62.02 -0.15
CA SER A 431 3.20 62.50 -1.30
C SER A 431 3.04 64.03 -1.27
N GLN A 432 2.78 64.62 -0.09
CA GLN A 432 2.69 66.07 0.08
C GLN A 432 4.04 66.78 -0.15
N VAL A 433 5.14 66.20 0.33
CA VAL A 433 6.49 66.76 0.13
C VAL A 433 6.85 66.76 -1.36
N VAL A 434 6.62 65.64 -2.06
CA VAL A 434 6.88 65.53 -3.50
C VAL A 434 5.99 66.49 -4.30
N GLU A 435 4.71 66.63 -3.93
CA GLU A 435 3.80 67.58 -4.56
C GLU A 435 4.29 69.03 -4.38
N ALA A 436 4.70 69.40 -3.17
CA ALA A 436 5.24 70.72 -2.88
C ALA A 436 6.55 70.99 -3.65
N GLU A 437 7.46 70.01 -3.73
CA GLU A 437 8.71 70.13 -4.48
C GLU A 437 8.46 70.28 -5.98
N LYS A 438 7.59 69.45 -6.57
CA LYS A 438 7.22 69.56 -7.99
C LYS A 438 6.51 70.89 -8.29
N SER A 439 5.63 71.35 -7.41
CA SER A 439 4.99 72.66 -7.53
C SER A 439 6.00 73.80 -7.45
N ALA A 440 6.97 73.74 -6.53
CA ALA A 440 8.04 74.72 -6.43
C ALA A 440 8.93 74.71 -7.69
N GLN A 441 9.33 73.53 -8.17
CA GLN A 441 10.12 73.36 -9.39
C GLN A 441 9.38 73.94 -10.62
N ALA A 442 8.09 73.62 -10.77
CA ALA A 442 7.25 74.15 -11.83
C ALA A 442 7.13 75.68 -11.76
N ASN A 443 6.98 76.25 -10.55
CA ASN A 443 6.94 77.70 -10.36
C ASN A 443 8.27 78.39 -10.72
N VAL A 444 9.41 77.78 -10.40
CA VAL A 444 10.73 78.30 -10.76
C VAL A 444 10.92 78.28 -12.28
N ILE A 445 10.54 77.18 -12.94
CA ILE A 445 10.58 77.08 -14.41
C ILE A 445 9.66 78.15 -15.01
N ARG A 446 8.41 78.23 -14.56
CA ARG A 446 7.44 79.23 -15.04
C ARG A 446 7.99 80.66 -14.92
N ARG A 447 8.53 81.04 -13.76
CA ARG A 447 9.12 82.38 -13.55
C ARG A 447 10.36 82.63 -14.42
N ARG A 448 11.20 81.61 -14.63
CA ARG A 448 12.36 81.70 -15.53
C ARG A 448 11.91 81.91 -16.97
N GLU A 449 10.93 81.15 -17.44
CA GLU A 449 10.32 81.29 -18.77
C GLU A 449 9.65 82.65 -18.95
N GLU A 450 8.86 83.13 -17.96
CA GLU A 450 8.24 84.46 -17.98
C GLU A 450 9.30 85.58 -18.07
N THR A 451 10.40 85.47 -17.31
CA THR A 451 11.49 86.45 -17.35
C THR A 451 12.23 86.41 -18.69
N ALA A 452 12.50 85.22 -19.23
CA ALA A 452 13.14 85.05 -20.53
C ALA A 452 12.26 85.61 -21.65
N ALA A 453 10.95 85.31 -21.63
CA ALA A 453 9.97 85.86 -22.56
C ALA A 453 9.92 87.40 -22.47
N THR A 454 9.85 87.97 -21.26
CA THR A 454 9.82 89.43 -21.05
C THR A 454 11.09 90.11 -21.55
N ARG A 455 12.27 89.52 -21.30
CA ARG A 455 13.55 90.03 -21.82
C ARG A 455 13.61 89.98 -23.35
N SER A 456 13.12 88.89 -23.94
CA SER A 456 13.02 88.75 -25.39
C SER A 456 12.08 89.81 -25.99
N MET A 457 10.92 90.04 -25.38
CA MET A 457 10.00 91.11 -25.77
C MET A 457 10.64 92.50 -25.66
N LEU A 458 11.35 92.80 -24.56
CA LEU A 458 12.04 94.09 -24.40
C LEU A 458 13.13 94.30 -25.46
N ASN A 459 13.93 93.28 -25.75
CA ASN A 459 14.94 93.36 -26.82
C ASN A 459 14.27 93.58 -28.18
N THR A 460 13.19 92.87 -28.45
CA THR A 460 12.39 93.02 -29.67
C THR A 460 11.85 94.45 -29.79
N ALA A 461 11.29 95.01 -28.71
CA ALA A 461 10.79 96.39 -28.67
C ALA A 461 11.90 97.42 -28.94
N LYS A 462 13.09 97.26 -28.35
CA LYS A 462 14.25 98.15 -28.60
C LYS A 462 14.74 98.12 -30.05
N VAL A 463 14.72 96.95 -30.69
CA VAL A 463 15.07 96.81 -32.11
C VAL A 463 14.02 97.51 -32.99
N MET A 464 12.74 97.39 -32.63
CA MET A 464 11.63 98.03 -33.35
C MET A 464 11.61 99.55 -33.20
N GLU A 465 11.94 100.08 -32.02
CA GLU A 465 12.00 101.53 -31.74
C GLU A 465 12.96 102.25 -32.71
N ASN A 466 14.09 101.63 -33.03
CA ASN A 466 15.11 102.21 -33.90
C ASN A 466 14.91 101.86 -35.39
N ASN A 467 13.89 101.05 -35.75
CA ASN A 467 13.65 100.62 -37.12
C ASN A 467 12.15 100.64 -37.47
N PRO A 468 11.64 101.73 -38.06
CA PRO A 468 10.22 101.87 -38.38
C PRO A 468 9.72 100.84 -39.41
N VAL A 469 10.59 100.30 -40.27
CA VAL A 469 10.23 99.21 -41.21
C VAL A 469 9.98 97.90 -40.46
N ALA A 470 10.80 97.59 -39.46
CA ALA A 470 10.63 96.39 -38.62
C ALA A 470 9.36 96.47 -37.76
N LEU A 471 9.02 97.65 -37.22
CA LEU A 471 7.75 97.86 -36.53
C LEU A 471 6.56 97.63 -37.46
N ARG A 472 6.60 98.19 -38.68
CA ARG A 472 5.52 98.01 -39.66
C ARG A 472 5.34 96.56 -40.08
N LEU A 473 6.44 95.82 -40.28
CA LEU A 473 6.39 94.38 -40.54
C LEU A 473 5.77 93.62 -39.36
N LYS A 474 6.05 94.02 -38.12
CA LYS A 474 5.45 93.37 -36.94
C LYS A 474 3.96 93.66 -36.79
N GLU A 475 3.53 94.89 -37.06
CA GLU A 475 2.12 95.25 -37.12
C GLU A 475 1.38 94.40 -38.16
N LEU A 476 1.98 94.24 -39.35
CA LEU A 476 1.43 93.39 -40.41
C LEU A 476 1.39 91.91 -40.00
N GLU A 477 2.41 91.38 -39.33
CA GLU A 477 2.41 90.01 -38.80
C GLU A 477 1.33 89.82 -37.71
N VAL A 478 1.10 90.83 -36.87
CA VAL A 478 0.00 90.81 -35.88
C VAL A 478 -1.34 90.86 -36.59
N LEU A 479 -1.50 91.73 -37.59
CA LEU A 479 -2.70 91.80 -38.40
C LEU A 479 -2.95 90.50 -39.18
N GLU A 480 -1.90 89.85 -39.67
CA GLU A 480 -1.96 88.53 -40.32
C GLU A 480 -2.48 87.47 -39.33
N ARG A 481 -1.91 87.38 -38.11
CA ARG A 481 -2.41 86.45 -37.07
C ARG A 481 -3.84 86.76 -36.64
N VAL A 482 -4.23 88.03 -36.61
CA VAL A 482 -5.61 88.44 -36.29
C VAL A 482 -6.54 88.05 -37.44
N ALA A 483 -6.16 88.30 -38.68
CA ALA A 483 -6.91 87.92 -39.88
C ALA A 483 -7.03 86.40 -40.02
N GLU A 484 -5.99 85.64 -39.67
CA GLU A 484 -6.00 84.17 -39.64
C GLU A 484 -7.02 83.62 -38.63
N LYS A 485 -7.36 84.38 -37.58
CA LYS A 485 -8.41 84.05 -36.61
C LYS A 485 -9.81 84.56 -36.99
N ILE A 486 -9.96 85.26 -38.12
CA ILE A 486 -11.24 85.82 -38.57
C ILE A 486 -11.72 85.07 -39.83
N ASP A 487 -12.75 84.25 -39.69
CA ASP A 487 -13.28 83.41 -40.79
C ASP A 487 -14.08 84.17 -41.86
N LYS A 488 -14.58 85.39 -41.59
CA LYS A 488 -15.36 86.21 -42.55
C LYS A 488 -15.13 87.71 -42.36
N ILE A 489 -14.69 88.39 -43.42
CA ILE A 489 -14.59 89.85 -43.48
C ILE A 489 -15.77 90.38 -44.30
N GLN A 490 -16.63 91.23 -43.72
CA GLN A 490 -17.71 91.95 -44.41
C GLN A 490 -17.31 93.41 -44.61
N VAL A 491 -17.24 93.86 -45.87
CA VAL A 491 -16.87 95.24 -46.24
C VAL A 491 -18.09 95.94 -46.84
N ASN A 492 -18.52 97.04 -46.22
CA ASN A 492 -19.64 97.87 -46.69
C ASN A 492 -19.09 99.19 -47.29
N GLY A 493 -18.80 99.23 -48.59
CA GLY A 493 -18.34 100.44 -49.29
C GLY A 493 -18.01 100.23 -50.78
N SER A 494 -18.14 101.30 -51.59
CA SER A 494 -17.86 101.31 -53.04
C SER A 494 -16.35 101.22 -53.32
N LEU A 495 -15.94 100.45 -54.34
CA LEU A 495 -14.53 100.15 -54.65
C LEU A 495 -13.62 101.39 -54.81
N ASP A 496 -14.16 102.52 -55.26
CA ASP A 496 -13.37 103.75 -55.50
C ASP A 496 -12.94 104.47 -54.21
N SER A 497 -13.66 104.32 -53.10
CA SER A 497 -13.24 104.95 -51.83
C SER A 497 -12.06 104.22 -51.18
N ILE A 498 -11.94 102.92 -51.42
CA ILE A 498 -10.90 102.05 -50.84
C ILE A 498 -9.51 102.35 -51.42
N LEU A 499 -9.43 102.69 -52.71
CA LEU A 499 -8.15 103.03 -53.37
C LEU A 499 -7.62 104.40 -52.99
N THR A 500 -8.49 105.31 -52.51
CA THR A 500 -8.13 106.71 -52.24
C THR A 500 -7.81 106.95 -50.76
N ASP A 501 -8.53 106.29 -49.84
CA ASP A 501 -8.39 106.55 -48.39
C ASP A 501 -7.21 105.81 -47.73
N LEU A 502 -6.65 104.77 -48.36
CA LEU A 502 -5.42 104.11 -47.88
C LEU A 502 -4.15 104.98 -48.03
N ILE A 503 -4.24 106.15 -48.69
CA ILE A 503 -3.11 107.03 -49.00
C ILE A 503 -3.13 108.35 -48.19
N ARG A 504 -4.12 108.58 -47.32
CA ARG A 504 -4.14 109.74 -46.42
C ARG A 504 -4.22 109.34 -44.96
N ILE A 505 -3.06 109.37 -44.30
CA ILE A 505 -3.00 109.64 -42.86
C ILE A 505 -2.25 110.97 -42.74
N ASP A 506 -3.02 112.04 -42.59
CA ASP A 506 -2.52 113.35 -42.21
C ASP A 506 -1.85 113.25 -40.83
N ARG A 507 -0.70 113.90 -40.69
CA ARG A 507 -0.06 114.16 -39.39
C ARG A 507 -0.73 115.38 -38.76
N GLU A 508 -1.37 115.18 -37.62
CA GLU A 508 -1.41 116.17 -36.53
C GLU A 508 -0.79 115.57 -35.27
#